data_AF-A0A9C5ZIU8-F1
#
_entry.id   AF-A0A9C5ZIU8-F1
#
_cell.length_a   1.000
_cell.length_b   1.000
_cell.length_c   1.000
_cell.angle_alpha   90.00
_cell.angle_beta   90.00
_cell.angle_gamma   90.00
#
_symmetry.space_group_name_H-M   'P 1'
#
loop_
_entity.id
_entity.type
_entity.pdbx_description
1 polymer ?
#
loop_
_entity_poly.entity_id
_entity_poly.type
_entity_poly.pdbx_seq_one_letter_code
_entity_poly.pdbx_strand_id
1 'polypeptide(L)'
;GVGKSLVLGSLAANFPWPENVRVYAWNTYVRDDSKKFRMLSVILERLSDCGCNLLIIENLKPSDHEFVKMVNELIQQIVNGKKRLIIFYVFNLNWMRDEHFVVEQSEFLMKSLPVDHVISFNPFTKAELRECVHREMILEKVHLIPEDLEEIIETIDVTHSGCKNVNAKVLMYGIRR
;
A
#
# COMPACT_ATOMS: atom_id res chain seq x y z
N GLY A 1 6.26 6.23 -1.57
CA GLY A 1 5.10 6.42 -2.44
C GLY A 1 5.38 5.78 -3.76
N VAL A 2 5.44 4.45 -3.77
CA VAL A 2 5.96 3.66 -4.91
C VAL A 2 4.86 2.89 -5.63
N GLY A 3 3.59 3.20 -5.33
CA GLY A 3 2.44 2.64 -6.06
C GLY A 3 1.69 1.47 -5.40
N LYS A 4 2.05 1.00 -4.19
CA LYS A 4 1.30 -0.10 -3.52
C LYS A 4 -0.22 0.14 -3.47
N SER A 5 -0.66 1.23 -2.85
CA SER A 5 -2.09 1.57 -2.77
C SER A 5 -2.69 1.98 -4.11
N LEU A 6 -1.88 2.47 -5.07
CA LEU A 6 -2.36 2.75 -6.44
C LEU A 6 -2.71 1.45 -7.17
N VAL A 7 -1.83 0.45 -7.12
CA VAL A 7 -2.05 -0.87 -7.72
C VAL A 7 -3.22 -1.57 -7.06
N LEU A 8 -3.28 -1.57 -5.72
CA LEU A 8 -4.37 -2.20 -4.98
C LEU A 8 -5.72 -1.49 -5.16
N GLY A 9 -5.71 -0.17 -5.26
CA GLY A 9 -6.90 0.62 -5.60
C GLY A 9 -7.40 0.30 -7.01
N SER A 10 -6.49 0.19 -7.98
CA SER A 10 -6.83 -0.24 -9.35
C SER A 10 -7.38 -1.67 -9.37
N LEU A 11 -6.76 -2.60 -8.64
CA LEU A 11 -7.26 -3.97 -8.51
C LEU A 11 -8.66 -4.00 -7.90
N ALA A 12 -8.88 -3.27 -6.81
CA ALA A 12 -10.18 -3.18 -6.14
C ALA A 12 -11.26 -2.62 -7.08
N ALA A 13 -10.94 -1.56 -7.82
CA ALA A 13 -11.88 -0.93 -8.76
C ALA A 13 -12.24 -1.82 -9.96
N ASN A 14 -11.34 -2.70 -10.37
CA ASN A 14 -11.52 -3.61 -11.51
C ASN A 14 -11.82 -5.06 -11.07
N PHE A 15 -12.08 -5.29 -9.78
CA PHE A 15 -12.33 -6.63 -9.28
C PHE A 15 -13.70 -7.13 -9.77
N PRO A 16 -13.82 -8.39 -10.26
CA PRO A 16 -15.06 -8.87 -10.89
C PRO A 16 -16.30 -8.87 -9.98
N TRP A 17 -16.09 -8.87 -8.65
CA TRP A 17 -17.16 -8.78 -7.64
C TRP A 17 -16.93 -7.55 -6.74
N PRO A 18 -17.27 -6.33 -7.20
CA PRO A 18 -16.99 -5.09 -6.46
C PRO A 18 -17.57 -5.10 -5.04
N GLU A 19 -18.76 -5.69 -4.86
CA GLU A 19 -19.45 -5.83 -3.58
C GLU A 19 -18.72 -6.73 -2.57
N ASN A 20 -17.84 -7.59 -3.06
CA ASN A 20 -17.03 -8.52 -2.27
C ASN A 20 -15.63 -7.97 -1.92
N VAL A 21 -15.36 -6.69 -2.25
CA VAL A 21 -14.10 -6.03 -1.89
C VAL A 21 -14.19 -5.44 -0.48
N ARG A 22 -13.19 -5.70 0.35
CA ARG A 22 -13.05 -5.15 1.70
C ARG A 22 -11.64 -4.62 1.88
N VAL A 23 -11.52 -3.38 2.35
CA VAL A 23 -10.25 -2.75 2.69
C VAL A 23 -10.25 -2.44 4.19
N TYR A 24 -9.20 -2.85 4.88
CA TYR A 24 -9.06 -2.67 6.32
C TYR A 24 -7.69 -2.09 6.66
N ALA A 25 -7.66 -0.92 7.29
CA ALA A 25 -6.41 -0.29 7.73
C ALA A 25 -6.06 -0.72 9.16
N TRP A 26 -4.93 -1.39 9.35
CA TRP A 26 -4.48 -1.89 10.66
C TRP A 26 -4.14 -0.76 11.64
N ASN A 27 -3.67 0.36 11.12
CA ASN A 27 -3.33 1.56 11.89
C ASN A 27 -4.54 2.43 12.26
N THR A 28 -5.78 1.93 12.13
CA THR A 28 -6.97 2.67 12.57
C THR A 28 -6.81 3.14 14.03
N TYR A 29 -7.31 4.34 14.34
CA TYR A 29 -7.21 5.01 15.65
C TYR A 29 -8.02 4.33 16.78
N VAL A 30 -8.15 3.01 16.73
CA VAL A 30 -8.67 2.20 17.82
C VAL A 30 -7.48 1.89 18.73
N ARG A 31 -7.51 2.41 19.97
CA ARG A 31 -6.41 2.25 20.94
C ARG A 31 -6.15 0.79 21.36
N ASP A 32 -7.05 -0.12 21.03
CA ASP A 32 -7.09 -1.48 21.54
C ASP A 32 -7.01 -2.48 20.38
N ASP A 33 -5.92 -3.23 20.32
CA ASP A 33 -5.66 -4.21 19.26
C ASP A 33 -6.70 -5.35 19.27
N SER A 34 -7.30 -5.67 20.44
CA SER A 34 -8.38 -6.65 20.50
C SER A 34 -9.63 -6.19 19.75
N LYS A 35 -9.93 -4.89 19.79
CA LYS A 35 -11.06 -4.29 19.05
C LYS A 35 -10.77 -4.26 17.55
N LYS A 36 -9.53 -3.96 17.15
CA LYS A 36 -9.10 -4.06 15.75
C LYS A 36 -9.28 -5.48 15.23
N PHE A 37 -8.82 -6.46 15.99
CA PHE A 37 -8.96 -7.86 15.62
C PHE A 37 -10.43 -8.26 15.51
N ARG A 38 -11.27 -7.85 16.47
CA ARG A 38 -12.71 -8.09 16.43
C ARG A 38 -13.37 -7.48 15.18
N MET A 39 -12.99 -6.27 14.79
CA MET A 39 -13.50 -5.65 13.56
C MET A 39 -13.15 -6.49 12.33
N LEU A 40 -11.93 -7.01 12.27
CA LEU A 40 -11.51 -7.91 11.21
C LEU A 40 -12.30 -9.21 11.20
N SER A 41 -12.54 -9.83 12.37
CA SER A 41 -13.39 -11.02 12.48
C SER A 41 -14.79 -10.77 11.90
N VAL A 42 -15.41 -9.63 12.22
CA VAL A 42 -16.72 -9.24 11.69
C VAL A 42 -16.69 -9.07 10.16
N ILE A 43 -15.59 -8.53 9.61
CA ILE A 43 -15.42 -8.44 8.15
C ILE A 43 -15.36 -9.83 7.53
N LEU A 44 -14.60 -10.75 8.12
CA LEU A 44 -14.43 -12.13 7.64
C LEU A 44 -15.74 -12.94 7.68
N GLU A 45 -16.53 -12.79 8.74
CA GLU A 45 -17.84 -13.44 8.86
C GLU A 45 -18.80 -12.98 7.74
N ARG A 46 -18.70 -11.72 7.32
CA ARG A 46 -19.53 -11.10 6.29
C ARG A 46 -19.03 -11.28 4.85
N LEU A 47 -17.98 -12.08 4.64
CA LEU A 47 -17.55 -12.44 3.29
C LEU A 47 -18.68 -13.18 2.56
N SER A 48 -18.80 -12.92 1.26
CA SER A 48 -19.83 -13.55 0.43
C SER A 48 -19.53 -15.03 0.21
N ASP A 49 -20.59 -15.83 0.19
CA ASP A 49 -20.56 -17.24 -0.20
C ASP A 49 -20.56 -17.42 -1.74
N CYS A 50 -20.83 -16.34 -2.49
CA CYS A 50 -20.85 -16.35 -3.96
C CYS A 50 -19.71 -15.52 -4.55
N GLY A 51 -19.14 -16.00 -5.65
CA GLY A 51 -18.04 -15.31 -6.33
C GLY A 51 -16.69 -15.51 -5.64
N CYS A 52 -15.82 -14.50 -5.75
CA CYS A 52 -14.56 -14.43 -5.03
C CYS A 52 -14.57 -13.17 -4.17
N ASN A 53 -13.95 -13.23 -2.99
CA ASN A 53 -13.77 -12.10 -2.10
C ASN A 53 -12.36 -11.53 -2.22
N LEU A 54 -12.22 -10.23 -2.06
CA LEU A 54 -10.94 -9.53 -2.01
C LEU A 54 -10.83 -8.81 -0.67
N LEU A 55 -9.83 -9.17 0.14
CA LEU A 55 -9.51 -8.47 1.38
C LEU A 55 -8.13 -7.82 1.28
N ILE A 56 -8.07 -6.52 1.47
CA ILE A 56 -6.81 -5.76 1.50
C ILE A 56 -6.61 -5.24 2.91
N ILE A 57 -5.52 -5.65 3.57
CA ILE A 57 -5.13 -5.17 4.89
C ILE A 57 -3.95 -4.21 4.74
N GLU A 58 -4.20 -2.92 4.97
CA GLU A 58 -3.22 -1.86 4.79
C GLU A 58 -2.54 -1.41 6.08
N ASN A 59 -1.39 -0.75 5.91
CA ASN A 59 -0.64 -0.07 6.97
C ASN A 59 -0.06 -0.98 8.05
N LEU A 60 0.37 -2.19 7.66
CA LEU A 60 1.13 -3.07 8.53
C LEU A 60 2.57 -2.58 8.67
N LYS A 61 3.15 -2.79 9.85
CA LYS A 61 4.56 -2.59 10.15
C LYS A 61 5.26 -3.94 10.21
N PRO A 62 6.59 -4.01 10.04
CA PRO A 62 7.31 -5.28 10.16
C PRO A 62 7.07 -6.02 11.50
N SER A 63 6.81 -5.28 12.58
CA SER A 63 6.43 -5.86 13.88
C SER A 63 5.08 -6.60 13.87
N ASP A 64 4.24 -6.39 12.86
CA ASP A 64 2.91 -7.01 12.73
C ASP A 64 2.95 -8.36 11.97
N HIS A 65 4.12 -8.98 11.79
CA HIS A 65 4.24 -10.26 11.08
C HIS A 65 3.46 -11.40 11.76
N GLU A 66 3.49 -11.50 13.10
CA GLU A 66 2.69 -12.49 13.84
C GLU A 66 1.18 -12.29 13.67
N PHE A 67 0.74 -11.06 13.42
CA PHE A 67 -0.66 -10.78 13.13
C PHE A 67 -1.12 -11.45 11.83
N VAL A 68 -0.26 -11.54 10.80
CA VAL A 68 -0.59 -12.23 9.55
C VAL A 68 -0.89 -13.71 9.80
N LYS A 69 -0.11 -14.36 10.67
CA LYS A 69 -0.34 -15.75 11.06
C LYS A 69 -1.71 -15.91 11.74
N MET A 70 -2.00 -15.08 12.74
CA MET A 70 -3.29 -15.13 13.45
C MET A 70 -4.48 -14.92 12.51
N VAL A 71 -4.36 -13.99 11.55
CA VAL A 71 -5.44 -13.74 10.58
C VAL A 71 -5.61 -14.91 9.62
N ASN A 72 -4.53 -15.51 9.13
CA ASN A 72 -4.61 -16.68 8.24
C ASN A 72 -5.28 -17.87 8.95
N GLU A 73 -4.96 -18.11 10.22
CA GLU A 73 -5.62 -19.14 11.04
C GLU A 73 -7.12 -18.86 11.19
N LEU A 74 -7.50 -17.61 11.49
CA LEU A 74 -8.90 -17.22 11.59
C LEU A 74 -9.65 -17.37 10.26
N ILE A 75 -9.01 -17.01 9.14
CA ILE A 75 -9.56 -17.18 7.80
C ILE A 75 -9.81 -18.65 7.52
N GLN A 76 -8.87 -19.55 7.85
CA GLN A 76 -9.08 -20.99 7.66
C GLN A 76 -10.30 -21.50 8.42
N GLN A 77 -10.53 -21.01 9.64
CA GLN A 77 -11.70 -21.38 10.45
C GLN A 77 -13.02 -20.83 9.87
N ILE A 78 -13.04 -19.58 9.43
CA ILE A 78 -14.27 -18.91 8.94
C ILE A 78 -14.62 -19.33 7.51
N VAL A 79 -13.63 -19.34 6.62
CA VAL A 79 -13.80 -19.69 5.21
C VAL A 79 -14.05 -21.18 5.07
N ASN A 80 -13.27 -22.01 5.78
CA ASN A 80 -13.40 -23.47 5.85
C ASN A 80 -13.70 -24.14 4.49
N GLY A 81 -13.01 -23.69 3.43
CA GLY A 81 -13.18 -24.17 2.05
C GLY A 81 -14.49 -23.80 1.35
N LYS A 82 -15.41 -23.07 2.00
CA LYS A 82 -16.72 -22.67 1.46
C LYS A 82 -16.69 -21.36 0.70
N LYS A 83 -15.82 -20.43 1.09
CA LYS A 83 -15.67 -19.12 0.44
C LYS A 83 -14.36 -19.06 -0.34
N ARG A 84 -14.34 -18.31 -1.44
CA ARG A 84 -13.09 -17.98 -2.16
C ARG A 84 -12.62 -16.60 -1.70
N LEU A 85 -11.35 -16.50 -1.33
CA LEU A 85 -10.75 -15.27 -0.79
C LEU A 85 -9.35 -15.08 -1.36
N ILE A 86 -9.10 -13.87 -1.88
CA ILE A 86 -7.77 -13.35 -2.15
C ILE A 86 -7.47 -12.29 -1.08
N ILE A 87 -6.31 -12.40 -0.45
CA ILE A 87 -5.88 -11.47 0.59
C ILE A 87 -4.56 -10.80 0.24
N PHE A 88 -4.48 -9.49 0.45
CA PHE A 88 -3.24 -8.71 0.34
C PHE A 88 -2.90 -8.10 1.71
N TYR A 89 -1.70 -8.38 2.19
CA TYR A 89 -1.12 -7.74 3.37
C TYR A 89 -0.11 -6.68 2.94
N VAL A 90 -0.37 -5.41 3.27
CA VAL A 90 0.45 -4.28 2.81
C VAL A 90 1.33 -3.76 3.92
N PHE A 91 2.61 -4.11 3.85
CA PHE A 91 3.64 -3.65 4.79
C PHE A 91 4.28 -2.33 4.36
N ASN A 92 4.47 -1.45 5.34
CA ASN A 92 5.27 -0.24 5.25
C ASN A 92 6.57 -0.44 6.04
N LEU A 93 7.68 -0.54 5.33
CA LEU A 93 9.01 -0.63 5.94
C LEU A 93 9.38 0.72 6.56
N ASN A 94 10.11 0.68 7.67
CA ASN A 94 10.60 1.89 8.31
C ASN A 94 11.94 2.31 7.69
N TRP A 95 11.95 3.47 7.02
CA TRP A 95 13.11 4.06 6.36
C TRP A 95 13.86 5.09 7.23
N MET A 96 13.44 5.34 8.48
CA MET A 96 14.01 6.42 9.31
C MET A 96 15.43 6.17 9.85
N ARG A 97 16.04 5.00 9.62
CA ARG A 97 17.33 4.63 10.25
C ARG A 97 18.48 4.55 9.25
N ASP A 98 18.41 3.66 8.27
CA ASP A 98 19.45 3.40 7.26
C ASP A 98 18.90 2.42 6.19
N GLU A 99 19.46 2.42 4.97
CA GLU A 99 19.14 1.47 3.91
C GLU A 99 19.39 0.01 4.32
N HIS A 100 20.48 -0.24 5.06
CA HIS A 100 20.78 -1.57 5.60
C HIS A 100 19.66 -2.13 6.48
N PHE A 101 19.05 -1.26 7.30
CA PHE A 101 17.93 -1.66 8.18
C PHE A 101 16.65 -1.97 7.39
N VAL A 102 16.47 -1.36 6.22
CA VAL A 102 15.33 -1.66 5.34
C VAL A 102 15.51 -3.01 4.66
N VAL A 103 16.72 -3.32 4.19
CA VAL A 103 17.06 -4.63 3.62
C VAL A 103 16.82 -5.74 4.64
N GLU A 104 17.31 -5.56 5.87
CA GLU A 104 17.10 -6.53 6.96
C GLU A 104 15.60 -6.74 7.26
N GLN A 105 14.81 -5.67 7.36
CA GLN A 105 13.35 -5.79 7.53
C GLN A 105 12.69 -6.53 6.37
N SER A 106 13.12 -6.27 5.13
CA SER A 106 12.58 -6.95 3.95
C SER A 106 12.91 -8.43 3.96
N GLU A 107 14.17 -8.81 4.22
CA GLU A 107 14.59 -10.20 4.32
C GLU A 107 13.88 -10.94 5.44
N PHE A 108 13.73 -10.29 6.60
CA PHE A 108 12.97 -10.83 7.72
C PHE A 108 11.52 -11.12 7.33
N LEU A 109 10.83 -10.19 6.68
CA LEU A 109 9.45 -10.39 6.24
C LEU A 109 9.33 -11.48 5.17
N MET A 110 10.26 -11.55 4.23
CA MET A 110 10.27 -12.62 3.21
C MET A 110 10.42 -14.02 3.82
N LYS A 111 11.11 -14.15 4.96
CA LYS A 111 11.31 -15.43 5.66
C LYS A 111 10.20 -15.75 6.67
N SER A 112 9.61 -14.73 7.30
CA SER A 112 8.68 -14.92 8.43
C SER A 112 7.20 -14.96 8.02
N LEU A 113 6.83 -14.37 6.89
CA LEU A 113 5.42 -14.25 6.52
C LEU A 113 4.85 -15.60 6.04
N PRO A 114 3.76 -16.10 6.64
CA PRO A 114 3.11 -17.33 6.21
C PRO A 114 2.19 -17.07 5.00
N VAL A 115 2.76 -16.64 3.87
CA VAL A 115 2.04 -16.27 2.65
C VAL A 115 2.60 -16.99 1.42
N ASP A 116 1.77 -17.16 0.40
CA ASP A 116 2.17 -17.83 -0.84
C ASP A 116 3.17 -17.01 -1.66
N HIS A 117 2.98 -15.68 -1.68
CA HIS A 117 3.76 -14.76 -2.52
C HIS A 117 4.07 -13.45 -1.79
N VAL A 118 5.28 -12.94 -1.99
CA VAL A 118 5.71 -11.62 -1.54
C VAL A 118 6.03 -10.76 -2.77
N ILE A 119 5.40 -9.59 -2.85
CA ILE A 119 5.62 -8.63 -3.96
C ILE A 119 6.40 -7.43 -3.41
N SER A 120 7.65 -7.31 -3.81
CA SER A 120 8.51 -6.19 -3.43
C SER A 120 8.27 -4.98 -4.33
N PHE A 121 8.03 -3.83 -3.71
CA PHE A 121 7.99 -2.54 -4.39
C PHE A 121 9.26 -1.78 -4.09
N ASN A 122 10.11 -1.64 -5.10
CA ASN A 122 11.41 -0.98 -4.96
C ASN A 122 11.25 0.54 -4.78
N PRO A 123 12.23 1.19 -4.14
CA PRO A 123 12.35 2.64 -4.17
C PRO A 123 12.41 3.15 -5.59
N PHE A 124 11.82 4.31 -5.82
CA PHE A 124 11.92 4.98 -7.10
C PHE A 124 13.26 5.70 -7.24
N THR A 125 13.66 5.89 -8.48
CA THR A 125 14.83 6.62 -8.95
C THR A 125 14.47 8.05 -9.35
N LYS A 126 15.47 8.90 -9.59
CA LYS A 126 15.24 10.25 -10.14
C LYS A 126 14.54 10.22 -11.51
N ALA A 127 14.74 9.16 -12.30
CA ALA A 127 14.05 9.00 -13.58
C ALA A 127 12.54 8.81 -13.39
N GLU A 128 12.15 7.89 -12.50
CA GLU A 128 10.73 7.66 -12.14
C GLU A 128 10.12 8.88 -11.45
N LEU A 129 10.89 9.63 -10.65
CA LEU A 129 10.43 10.90 -10.09
C LEU A 129 10.07 11.90 -11.20
N ARG A 130 10.91 12.03 -12.23
CA ARG A 130 10.65 12.93 -13.36
C ARG A 130 9.39 12.52 -14.12
N GLU A 131 9.17 11.22 -14.31
CA GLU A 131 7.91 10.72 -14.90
C GLU A 131 6.70 11.03 -14.03
N CYS A 132 6.80 10.87 -12.70
CA CYS A 132 5.74 11.26 -11.78
C CYS A 132 5.42 12.76 -11.91
N VAL A 133 6.44 13.63 -11.93
CA VAL A 133 6.23 15.09 -12.09
C VAL A 133 5.50 15.39 -13.40
N HIS A 134 5.96 14.83 -14.51
CA HIS A 134 5.30 15.02 -15.81
C HIS A 134 3.85 14.54 -15.82
N ARG A 135 3.57 13.40 -15.19
CA ARG A 135 2.21 12.88 -15.09
C ARG A 135 1.31 13.80 -14.28
N GLU A 136 1.78 14.31 -13.15
CA GLU A 136 1.02 15.25 -12.32
C GLU A 136 0.79 16.58 -13.06
N MET A 137 1.76 17.08 -13.84
CA MET A 137 1.57 18.28 -14.69
C MET A 137 0.40 18.09 -15.66
N ILE A 138 0.31 16.92 -16.29
CA ILE A 138 -0.77 16.59 -17.24
C ILE A 138 -2.11 16.50 -16.51
N LEU A 139 -2.16 15.81 -15.36
CA LEU A 139 -3.38 15.63 -14.58
C LEU A 139 -3.94 16.97 -14.07
N GLU A 140 -3.06 17.81 -13.53
CA GLU A 140 -3.41 19.12 -12.96
C GLU A 140 -3.52 20.24 -14.01
N LYS A 141 -3.17 19.94 -15.26
CA LYS A 141 -3.19 20.87 -16.40
C LYS A 141 -2.35 22.13 -16.15
N VAL A 142 -1.18 21.93 -15.53
CA VAL A 142 -0.20 22.99 -15.26
C VAL A 142 1.05 22.80 -16.10
N HIS A 143 1.80 23.89 -16.27
CA HIS A 143 3.12 23.86 -16.87
C HIS A 143 4.18 24.30 -15.87
N LEU A 144 5.35 23.65 -15.92
CA LEU A 144 6.54 24.00 -15.16
C LEU A 144 7.60 24.46 -16.14
N ILE A 145 8.28 25.55 -15.82
CA ILE A 145 9.51 25.92 -16.53
C ILE A 145 10.63 24.91 -16.17
N PRO A 146 11.65 24.75 -17.03
CA PRO A 146 12.71 23.76 -16.80
C PRO A 146 13.41 23.89 -15.44
N GLU A 147 13.57 25.12 -14.95
CA GLU A 147 14.21 25.41 -13.67
C GLU A 147 13.40 24.88 -12.48
N ASP A 148 12.09 25.12 -12.47
CA ASP A 148 11.18 24.63 -11.43
C ASP A 148 11.07 23.11 -11.44
N LEU A 149 11.05 22.50 -12.63
CA LEU A 149 11.09 21.04 -12.77
C LEU A 149 12.33 20.48 -12.06
N GLU A 150 13.51 21.01 -12.36
CA GLU A 150 14.75 20.52 -11.77
C GLU A 150 14.80 20.78 -10.26
N GLU A 151 14.29 21.91 -9.77
CA GLU A 151 14.16 22.19 -8.34
C GLU A 151 13.29 21.12 -7.63
N ILE A 152 12.17 20.72 -8.24
CA ILE A 152 11.33 19.64 -7.69
C ILE A 152 12.09 18.31 -7.66
N ILE A 153 12.84 17.98 -8.72
CA ILE A 153 13.61 16.73 -8.80
C ILE A 153 14.72 16.68 -7.75
N GLU A 154 15.42 17.78 -7.51
CA GLU A 154 16.54 17.84 -6.57
C GLU A 154 16.09 17.93 -5.10
N THR A 155 14.90 18.46 -4.82
CA THR A 155 14.41 18.63 -3.44
C THR A 155 13.61 17.44 -2.90
N ILE A 156 13.11 16.56 -3.77
CA ILE A 156 12.38 15.36 -3.35
C ILE A 156 13.36 14.20 -3.17
N ASP A 157 13.49 13.74 -1.93
CA ASP A 157 14.06 12.43 -1.64
C ASP A 157 13.09 11.33 -2.14
N VAL A 158 13.32 10.89 -3.38
CA VAL A 158 12.49 9.90 -4.05
C VAL A 158 12.66 8.50 -3.47
N THR A 159 13.83 8.14 -2.93
CA THR A 159 14.05 6.80 -2.38
C THR A 159 13.23 6.62 -1.11
N HIS A 160 13.10 7.67 -0.30
CA HIS A 160 12.29 7.67 0.91
C HIS A 160 10.79 7.93 0.63
N SER A 161 10.46 9.00 -0.09
CA SER A 161 9.07 9.48 -0.21
C SER A 161 8.34 8.93 -1.44
N GLY A 162 9.07 8.43 -2.45
CA GLY A 162 8.55 8.17 -3.80
C GLY A 162 7.80 9.39 -4.34
N CYS A 163 6.65 9.17 -4.97
CA CYS A 163 5.88 10.26 -5.58
C CYS A 163 4.82 10.90 -4.66
N LYS A 164 4.84 10.66 -3.35
CA LYS A 164 3.79 11.14 -2.42
C LYS A 164 3.65 12.66 -2.41
N ASN A 165 4.77 13.38 -2.49
CA ASN A 165 4.81 14.84 -2.34
C ASN A 165 4.85 15.57 -3.69
N VAL A 166 4.86 14.84 -4.80
CA VAL A 166 5.05 15.39 -6.14
C VAL A 166 3.91 16.32 -6.53
N ASN A 167 2.66 15.89 -6.36
CA ASN A 167 1.48 16.68 -6.72
C ASN A 167 1.48 18.07 -6.03
N ALA A 168 1.76 18.11 -4.72
CA ALA A 168 1.81 19.36 -3.97
C ALA A 168 2.88 20.33 -4.51
N LYS A 169 4.06 19.81 -4.89
CA LYS A 169 5.13 20.59 -5.50
C LYS A 169 4.73 21.07 -6.90
N VAL A 170 4.16 20.19 -7.73
CA VAL A 170 3.67 20.54 -9.07
C VAL A 170 2.63 21.66 -9.02
N LEU A 171 1.71 21.64 -8.05
CA LEU A 171 0.72 22.71 -7.86
C LEU A 171 1.32 24.01 -7.34
N MET A 172 2.42 23.95 -6.58
CA MET A 172 3.08 25.11 -6.00
C MET A 172 3.85 25.93 -7.05
N TYR A 173 4.59 25.25 -7.95
CA TYR A 173 5.38 25.91 -9.00
C TYR A 173 4.62 26.02 -10.33
N GLY A 174 3.56 25.22 -10.51
CA GLY A 174 2.83 25.11 -11.76
C GLY A 174 2.04 26.36 -12.13
N ILE A 175 2.20 26.80 -13.39
CA ILE A 175 1.44 27.91 -13.97
C ILE A 175 0.29 27.34 -14.79
N ARG A 176 -0.94 27.76 -14.48
CA ARG A 176 -2.12 27.43 -15.29
C ARG A 176 -2.09 28.27 -16.57
N ARG A 177 -2.32 27.61 -17.71
CA ARG A 177 -2.61 28.30 -18.97
C ARG A 177 -4.02 28.87 -18.96
#